data_AF-D7G3U8-F1
#
_entry.id   AF-D7G3U8-F1
#
_cell.length_a   1.000
_cell.length_b   1.000
_cell.length_c   1.000
_cell.angle_alpha   90.00
_cell.angle_beta   90.00
_cell.angle_gamma   90.00
#
_symmetry.space_group_name_H-M   'P 1'
#
loop_
_entity.id
_entity.type
_entity.pdbx_description
1 polymer ?
#
loop_
_entity_poly.entity_id
_entity_poly.type
_entity_poly.pdbx_seq_one_letter_code
_entity_poly.pdbx_strand_id
1 'polypeptide(L)'
;MYEALEAPLLSVEERLDVLLHLKWTVSEFDCRLTRDIAELVDREADLLSRGRGEASLRPLRQRIRNLFLRFAETPDFNPEASRFIRVPPKYGKLTDEGMVGLTGVVSCK
;
A
#
# COMPACT_ATOMS: atom_id res chain seq x y z
N MET A 1 6.55 6.87 6.18
CA MET A 1 5.39 5.95 6.31
C MET A 1 5.77 4.49 6.11
N TYR A 2 6.35 4.08 4.98
CA TYR A 2 6.76 2.69 4.74
C TYR A 2 7.69 2.14 5.83
N GLU A 3 8.71 2.90 6.22
CA GLU A 3 9.65 2.53 7.30
C GLU A 3 8.93 2.32 8.65
N ALA A 4 7.92 3.14 8.96
CA ALA A 4 7.13 2.99 10.18
C ALA A 4 6.31 1.69 10.20
N LEU A 5 5.91 1.17 9.03
CA LEU A 5 5.25 -0.14 8.93
C LEU A 5 6.22 -1.30 9.17
N GLU A 6 7.52 -1.12 8.90
CA GLU A 6 8.59 -2.10 9.13
C GLU A 6 9.18 -2.06 10.55
N ALA A 7 8.93 -1.02 11.32
CA ALA A 7 9.51 -0.82 12.64
C ALA A 7 9.20 -2.01 13.60
N PRO A 8 10.22 -2.74 14.10
CA PRO A 8 10.03 -3.95 14.90
C PRO A 8 9.82 -3.71 16.40
N LEU A 9 9.89 -2.47 16.90
CA LEU A 9 9.93 -2.16 18.35
C LEU A 9 8.86 -1.16 18.81
N LEU A 10 7.70 -1.12 18.14
CA LEU A 10 6.60 -0.23 18.56
C LEU A 10 5.82 -0.84 19.73
N SER A 11 5.47 -0.01 20.71
CA SER A 11 4.38 -0.30 21.64
C SER A 11 3.07 -0.49 20.89
N VAL A 12 2.08 -1.09 21.56
CA VAL A 12 0.74 -1.28 20.95
C VAL A 12 0.12 0.06 20.55
N GLU A 13 0.24 1.08 21.40
CA GLU A 13 -0.27 2.43 21.13
C GLU A 13 0.41 3.05 19.90
N GLU A 14 1.74 3.07 19.85
CA GLU A 14 2.47 3.59 18.69
C GLU A 14 2.13 2.82 17.41
N ARG A 15 1.91 1.50 17.50
CA ARG A 15 1.50 0.70 16.35
C ARG A 15 0.08 1.07 15.89
N LEU A 16 -0.86 1.25 16.82
CA LEU A 16 -2.22 1.69 16.50
C LEU A 16 -2.21 3.08 15.86
N ASP A 17 -1.34 3.98 16.30
CA ASP A 17 -1.16 5.30 15.69
C ASP A 17 -0.66 5.19 14.25
N VAL A 18 0.36 4.36 13.98
CA VAL A 18 0.83 4.10 12.61
C VAL A 18 -0.30 3.53 11.73
N LEU A 19 -1.08 2.59 12.27
CA LEU A 19 -2.22 2.00 11.56
C LEU A 19 -3.32 3.04 11.26
N LEU A 20 -3.60 3.95 12.19
CA LEU A 20 -4.55 5.04 12.01
C LEU A 20 -4.10 6.00 10.91
N HIS A 21 -2.84 6.44 10.95
CA HIS A 21 -2.26 7.30 9.91
C HIS A 21 -2.30 6.61 8.54
N LEU A 22 -2.01 5.30 8.48
CA LEU A 22 -2.08 4.54 7.24
C LEU A 22 -3.51 4.54 6.68
N LYS A 23 -4.49 4.30 7.54
CA LYS A 23 -5.90 4.28 7.14
C LYS A 23 -6.33 5.63 6.56
N TRP A 24 -5.93 6.74 7.18
CA TRP A 24 -6.20 8.08 6.64
C TRP A 24 -5.53 8.30 5.28
N THR A 25 -4.24 7.96 5.14
CA THR A 25 -3.50 8.12 3.88
C THR A 25 -4.17 7.38 2.72
N VAL A 26 -4.61 6.13 2.93
CA VAL A 26 -5.24 5.36 1.83
C VAL A 26 -6.71 5.72 1.63
N SER A 27 -7.37 6.38 2.59
CA SER A 27 -8.79 6.75 2.49
C SER A 27 -9.07 7.89 1.51
N GLU A 28 -8.03 8.60 1.05
CA GLU A 28 -8.14 9.62 0.00
C GLU A 28 -8.55 9.02 -1.36
N PHE A 29 -8.40 7.70 -1.52
CA PHE A 29 -8.73 6.99 -2.75
C PHE A 29 -9.67 5.83 -2.47
N ASP A 30 -10.72 5.67 -3.27
CA ASP A 30 -11.71 4.62 -3.09
C ASP A 30 -11.62 3.55 -4.20
N CYS A 31 -10.78 2.54 -3.98
CA CYS A 31 -10.67 1.43 -4.90
C CYS A 31 -10.30 0.14 -4.19
N ARG A 32 -10.25 -0.96 -4.95
CA ARG A 32 -9.99 -2.29 -4.39
C ARG A 32 -8.69 -2.35 -3.57
N LEU A 33 -7.61 -1.74 -4.06
CA LEU A 33 -6.32 -1.76 -3.35
C LEU A 33 -6.41 -1.06 -1.98
N THR A 34 -6.98 0.14 -1.93
CA THR A 34 -7.07 0.92 -0.69
C THR A 34 -8.06 0.31 0.30
N ARG A 35 -9.17 -0.27 -0.20
CA ARG A 35 -10.11 -1.07 0.61
C ARG A 35 -9.45 -2.31 1.21
N ASP A 36 -8.68 -3.06 0.42
CA ASP A 36 -7.94 -4.23 0.89
C ASP A 36 -6.92 -3.83 1.98
N ILE A 37 -6.23 -2.69 1.81
CA ILE A 37 -5.32 -2.16 2.85
C ILE A 37 -6.11 -1.81 4.12
N ALA A 38 -7.20 -1.04 4.01
CA ALA A 38 -8.02 -0.61 5.14
C ALA A 38 -8.58 -1.80 5.94
N GLU A 39 -9.07 -2.84 5.26
CA GLU A 39 -9.58 -4.05 5.91
C GLU A 39 -8.48 -4.78 6.70
N LEU A 40 -7.28 -4.92 6.14
CA LEU A 40 -6.17 -5.55 6.85
C LEU A 40 -5.68 -4.72 8.04
N VAL A 41 -5.69 -3.39 7.91
CA VAL A 41 -5.37 -2.46 9.00
C VAL A 41 -6.36 -2.60 10.15
N ASP A 42 -7.67 -2.59 9.87
CA ASP A 42 -8.71 -2.78 10.88
C ASP A 42 -8.59 -4.14 11.57
N ARG A 43 -8.23 -5.18 10.80
CA ARG A 43 -7.96 -6.51 11.35
C ARG A 43 -6.72 -6.56 12.23
N GLU A 44 -5.63 -5.87 11.88
CA GLU A 44 -4.44 -5.80 12.74
C GLU A 44 -4.79 -5.09 14.06
N ALA A 45 -5.51 -3.97 13.99
CA ALA A 45 -5.95 -3.22 15.15
C ALA A 45 -6.83 -4.06 16.09
N ASP A 46 -7.84 -4.77 15.57
CA ASP A 46 -8.69 -5.67 16.38
C ASP A 46 -7.88 -6.77 17.08
N LEU A 47 -6.92 -7.38 16.37
CA LEU A 47 -6.06 -8.42 16.97
C LEU A 47 -5.11 -7.84 18.03
N LEU A 48 -4.60 -6.61 17.84
CA LEU A 48 -3.81 -5.90 18.84
C LEU A 48 -4.62 -5.57 20.09
N SER A 49 -5.84 -5.05 19.93
CA SER A 49 -6.75 -4.77 21.05
C SER A 49 -7.14 -6.03 21.84
N ARG A 50 -7.07 -7.21 21.21
CA ARG A 50 -7.26 -8.53 21.87
C ARG A 50 -5.98 -9.12 22.47
N GLY A 51 -4.85 -8.40 22.43
CA GLY A 51 -3.58 -8.84 23.00
C GLY A 51 -2.90 -9.99 22.25
N ARG A 52 -3.12 -10.11 20.92
CA ARG A 52 -2.50 -11.18 20.13
C ARG A 52 -1.00 -10.95 19.99
N GLY A 53 -0.22 -12.02 20.20
CA GLY A 53 1.24 -11.98 20.14
C GLY A 53 1.80 -11.68 18.75
N GLU A 54 2.96 -11.02 18.71
CA GLU A 54 3.61 -10.50 17.51
C GLU A 54 3.84 -11.55 16.42
N ALA A 55 4.24 -12.77 16.80
CA ALA A 55 4.48 -13.86 15.85
C ALA A 55 3.24 -14.17 15.01
N SER A 56 2.04 -14.04 15.59
CA SER A 56 0.77 -14.26 14.88
C SER A 56 0.38 -13.11 13.96
N LEU A 57 0.89 -11.90 14.22
CA LEU A 57 0.64 -10.70 13.43
C LEU A 57 1.63 -10.54 12.27
N ARG A 58 2.80 -11.18 12.34
CA ARG A 58 3.87 -11.04 11.32
C ARG A 58 3.39 -11.23 9.87
N PRO A 59 2.62 -12.28 9.51
CA PRO A 59 2.14 -12.44 8.14
C PRO A 59 1.17 -11.34 7.70
N LEU A 60 0.35 -10.83 8.62
CA LEU A 60 -0.60 -9.76 8.37
C LEU A 60 0.14 -8.44 8.13
N ARG A 61 1.11 -8.10 8.98
CA ARG A 61 1.99 -6.92 8.84
C ARG A 61 2.74 -6.94 7.51
N GLN A 62 3.29 -8.09 7.14
CA GLN A 62 3.97 -8.28 5.86
C GLN A 62 3.03 -8.02 4.67
N ARG A 63 1.78 -8.46 4.77
CA ARG A 63 0.78 -8.26 3.71
C ARG A 63 0.37 -6.78 3.59
N ILE A 64 0.13 -6.10 4.71
CA ILE A 64 -0.17 -4.66 4.75
C ILE A 64 0.99 -3.88 4.10
N ARG A 65 2.23 -4.16 4.51
CA ARG A 65 3.42 -3.53 3.95
C ARG A 65 3.54 -3.70 2.44
N ASN A 66 3.37 -4.92 1.95
CA ASN A 66 3.48 -5.20 0.52
C ASN A 66 2.40 -4.51 -0.30
N LEU A 67 1.18 -4.40 0.22
CA LEU A 67 0.11 -3.66 -0.44
C LEU A 67 0.37 -2.15 -0.41
N PHE A 68 0.85 -1.62 0.72
CA PHE A 68 1.22 -0.22 0.82
C PHE A 68 2.39 0.15 -0.10
N LEU A 69 3.36 -0.75 -0.30
CA LEU A 69 4.42 -0.53 -1.29
C LEU A 69 3.86 -0.40 -2.70
N ARG A 70 2.94 -1.29 -3.10
CA ARG A 70 2.26 -1.18 -4.41
C ARG A 70 1.49 0.12 -4.53
N PHE A 71 0.80 0.56 -3.47
CA PHE A 71 0.13 1.85 -3.43
C PHE A 71 1.15 2.99 -3.66
N ALA A 72 2.26 3.01 -2.92
CA ALA A 72 3.29 4.05 -3.05
C ALA A 72 4.01 4.05 -4.41
N GLU A 73 4.10 2.89 -5.09
CA GLU A 73 4.72 2.73 -6.41
C GLU A 73 3.74 2.98 -7.58
N THR A 74 2.45 3.16 -7.32
CA THR A 74 1.45 3.38 -8.37
C THR A 74 1.32 4.89 -8.68
N PRO A 75 1.51 5.32 -9.94
CA PRO A 75 1.46 6.75 -10.33
C PRO A 75 0.15 7.46 -9.99
N ASP A 76 -0.98 6.75 -10.04
CA ASP A 76 -2.31 7.29 -9.71
C ASP A 76 -2.38 7.83 -8.26
N PHE A 77 -1.57 7.29 -7.36
CA PHE A 77 -1.48 7.73 -5.96
C PHE A 77 -0.20 8.54 -5.67
N ASN A 78 0.88 8.25 -6.40
CA ASN A 78 2.17 8.91 -6.26
C ASN A 78 2.72 9.27 -7.65
N PRO A 79 2.40 10.46 -8.19
CA PRO A 79 2.84 10.86 -9.53
C PRO A 79 4.35 10.80 -9.74
N GLU A 80 5.15 10.98 -8.68
CA GLU A 80 6.61 10.88 -8.73
C GLU A 80 7.10 9.45 -9.04
N ALA A 81 6.29 8.42 -8.74
CA ALA A 81 6.61 7.03 -9.06
C ALA A 81 6.77 6.79 -10.57
N SER A 82 6.10 7.58 -11.41
CA SER A 82 6.21 7.51 -12.87
C SER A 82 7.65 7.65 -13.38
N ARG A 83 8.50 8.40 -12.67
CA ARG A 83 9.92 8.63 -12.99
C ARG A 83 10.77 7.37 -12.83
N PHE A 84 10.29 6.39 -12.06
CA PHE A 84 11.03 5.18 -11.70
C PHE A 84 10.49 3.92 -12.39
N ILE A 85 9.43 4.05 -13.20
CA ILE A 85 8.89 2.94 -13.99
C ILE A 85 9.83 2.64 -15.16
N ARG A 86 10.51 1.49 -15.09
CA ARG A 86 11.30 0.99 -16.22
C ARG A 86 10.36 0.33 -17.23
N VAL A 87 10.03 1.05 -18.29
CA VAL A 87 9.30 0.46 -19.43
C VAL A 87 10.27 -0.42 -20.22
N PRO A 88 9.94 -1.69 -20.51
CA PRO A 88 10.74 -2.52 -21.39
C PRO A 88 10.91 -1.84 -22.76
N PRO A 89 12.09 -1.92 -23.41
CA PRO A 89 12.39 -1.18 -24.65
C PRO A 89 11.39 -1.42 -25.79
N LYS A 90 10.66 -2.54 -25.75
CA LYS A 90 9.60 -2.88 -26.73
C LYS A 90 8.41 -1.90 -26.72
N TYR A 91 8.26 -1.08 -25.69
CA TYR A 91 7.17 -0.12 -25.53
C TYR A 91 7.66 1.35 -25.57
N GLY A 92 8.95 1.58 -25.86
CA GLY A 92 9.60 2.91 -25.79
C GLY A 92 9.47 3.78 -27.04
N LYS A 93 8.49 3.57 -27.93
CA LYS A 93 8.19 4.48 -29.03
C LYS A 93 6.77 5.04 -28.87
N LEU A 94 6.69 6.28 -28.41
CA LEU A 94 5.48 7.09 -28.38
C LEU A 94 5.19 7.57 -29.80
N THR A 95 4.09 7.09 -30.38
CA THR A 95 3.36 7.83 -31.42
C THR A 95 2.06 8.31 -30.79
N ASP A 96 1.70 9.55 -31.07
CA ASP A 96 0.62 10.33 -30.47
C ASP A 96 -0.79 9.79 -30.76
N GLU A 97 -1.09 8.52 -30.51
CA GLU A 97 -2.46 7.98 -30.61
C GLU A 97 -2.59 6.82 -29.61
N GLY A 98 -3.28 7.06 -28.49
CA GLY A 98 -3.91 6.04 -27.63
C GLY A 98 -3.01 4.99 -26.98
N MET A 99 -2.59 5.23 -25.74
CA MET A 99 -2.00 4.17 -24.90
C MET A 99 -3.08 3.25 -24.32
N VAL A 100 -3.17 2.03 -24.86
CA VAL A 100 -3.66 0.84 -24.15
C VAL A 100 -2.50 -0.15 -24.10
N GLY A 101 -1.92 -0.36 -22.91
CA GLY A 101 -0.68 -1.13 -22.80
C GLY A 101 -0.34 -1.66 -21.41
N LEU A 102 -1.14 -2.62 -20.95
CA LEU A 102 -0.67 -3.89 -20.36
C LEU A 102 0.42 -3.81 -19.28
N THR A 103 0.12 -3.16 -18.18
CA THR A 103 0.19 -3.85 -16.88
C THR A 103 -1.20 -3.80 -16.30
N GLY A 104 -1.58 -4.76 -15.45
CA GLY A 104 -2.77 -4.60 -14.63
C GLY A 104 -2.55 -3.44 -13.67
N VAL A 105 -2.59 -2.21 -14.19
CA VAL A 105 -2.74 -1.01 -13.39
C VAL A 105 -4.07 -1.23 -12.71
N VAL A 106 -4.02 -1.41 -11.39
CA VAL A 106 -5.22 -1.31 -10.57
C VAL A 106 -5.61 0.15 -10.66
N SER A 107 -6.24 0.52 -11.78
CA SER A 107 -6.71 1.87 -12.02
C SER A 107 -7.83 2.08 -11.02
N CYS A 108 -7.53 2.92 -10.05
CA CYS A 108 -8.51 3.44 -9.12
C CYS A 108 -9.23 4.53 -9.89
N LYS A 109 -10.35 4.15 -10.51
CA LYS A 109 -11.26 5.08 -11.18
C LYS A 109 -11.68 6.20 -10.23
#